data_AF-A0A4Z0C983-F1
#
_entry.id   AF-A0A4Z0C983-F1
#
_cell.length_a   1.000
_cell.length_b   1.000
_cell.length_c   1.000
_cell.angle_alpha   90.00
_cell.angle_beta   90.00
_cell.angle_gamma   90.00
#
_symmetry.space_group_name_H-M   'P 1'
#
loop_
_entity.id
_entity.type
_entity.pdbx_description
1 polymer ?
#
loop_
_entity_poly.entity_id
_entity_poly.type
_entity_poly.pdbx_seq_one_letter_code
_entity_poly.pdbx_strand_id
1 'polypeptide(L)'
;MRWSKQSLRNSLYGLLGHGQLSDTTLDSRIEDIRESMLDLLGTSGPRDFPQVTRRIRYAGDVQALWYLRGDLMAVLASLHGEAQARLHVQSVTDMFRGLLPKALTAGARG
;
A
#
# COMPACT_ATOMS: atom_id res chain seq x y z
N MET A 1 -14.99 26.25 -9.55
CA MET A 1 -15.15 25.11 -8.61
C MET A 1 -13.77 24.55 -8.26
N ARG A 2 -13.28 24.81 -7.05
CA ARG A 2 -12.06 24.19 -6.53
C ARG A 2 -12.49 23.32 -5.36
N TRP A 3 -12.52 22.01 -5.56
CA TRP A 3 -12.96 21.07 -4.54
C TRP A 3 -11.75 20.71 -3.67
N SER A 4 -11.46 21.57 -2.68
CA SER A 4 -10.49 21.28 -1.64
C SER A 4 -11.02 20.17 -0.73
N LYS A 5 -10.61 18.93 -0.98
CA LYS A 5 -10.69 17.85 0.02
C LYS A 5 -9.31 17.65 0.62
N GLN A 6 -8.86 18.66 1.37
CA GLN A 6 -7.67 18.57 2.20
C GLN A 6 -8.02 17.70 3.43
N SER A 7 -7.45 16.50 3.43
CA SER A 7 -6.84 15.73 4.54
C SER A 7 -7.23 16.02 6.01
N LEU A 8 -8.49 16.31 6.34
CA LEU A 8 -8.90 16.43 7.75
C LEU A 8 -8.90 15.10 8.53
N ARG A 9 -8.56 13.97 7.89
CA ARG A 9 -8.55 12.64 8.52
C ARG A 9 -7.16 12.13 8.93
N ASN A 10 -6.09 12.89 8.72
CA ASN A 10 -4.75 12.50 9.16
C ASN A 10 -4.40 13.02 10.58
N SER A 11 -5.22 13.90 11.14
CA SER A 11 -4.90 14.65 12.37
C SER A 11 -5.09 13.90 13.70
N LEU A 12 -5.38 12.60 13.71
CA LEU A 12 -5.61 11.83 14.94
C LEU A 12 -4.40 10.98 15.39
N TYR A 13 -3.32 10.92 14.62
CA TYR A 13 -2.18 10.05 14.93
C TYR A 13 -1.09 10.72 15.78
N GLY A 14 -1.23 12.01 16.12
CA GLY A 14 -0.25 12.76 16.91
C GLY A 14 -0.25 12.48 18.43
N LEU A 15 -1.13 11.62 18.95
CA LEU A 15 -1.29 11.45 20.41
C LEU A 15 -0.79 10.12 20.99
N LEU A 16 -0.20 9.23 20.21
CA LEU A 16 0.36 7.98 20.73
C LEU A 16 1.85 7.92 20.40
N GLY A 17 2.66 8.35 21.37
CA GLY A 17 4.11 8.39 21.32
C GLY A 17 4.74 7.05 20.91
N HIS A 18 5.21 7.01 19.67
CA HIS A 18 6.27 6.12 19.19
C HIS A 18 6.90 6.78 17.96
N GLY A 19 8.07 7.40 18.14
CA GLY A 19 8.94 7.92 17.07
C GLY A 19 8.23 8.79 16.02
N GLN A 20 8.14 10.10 16.26
CA GLN A 20 7.50 11.04 15.34
C GLN A 20 8.32 11.17 14.04
N LEU A 21 8.05 10.29 13.08
CA LEU A 21 8.29 10.60 11.67
C LEU A 21 7.48 11.85 11.33
N SER A 22 8.06 12.80 10.61
CA SER A 22 7.31 13.96 10.14
C SER A 22 6.24 13.51 9.16
N ASP A 23 5.11 14.21 9.11
CA ASP A 23 3.99 13.90 8.21
C ASP A 23 4.45 13.76 6.75
N THR A 24 5.40 14.61 6.34
CA THR A 24 6.05 14.54 5.03
C THR A 24 6.79 13.23 4.76
N THR A 25 7.53 12.70 5.75
CA THR A 25 8.25 11.43 5.59
C THR A 25 7.30 10.22 5.57
N LEU A 26 6.17 10.31 6.27
CA LEU A 26 5.11 9.30 6.20
C LEU A 26 4.45 9.28 4.83
N ASP A 27 4.06 10.45 4.33
CA ASP A 27 3.46 10.58 3.00
C ASP A 27 4.39 10.06 1.90
N SER A 28 5.69 10.38 1.96
CA SER A 28 6.69 9.84 1.03
C SER A 28 6.75 8.31 1.08
N ARG A 29 6.82 7.71 2.27
CA ARG A 29 6.84 6.24 2.39
C ARG A 29 5.56 5.58 1.88
N ILE A 30 4.41 6.22 2.04
CA ILE A 30 3.14 5.72 1.51
C ILE A 30 3.17 5.78 -0.03
N GLU A 31 3.72 6.84 -0.61
CA GLU A 31 3.89 6.96 -2.05
C GLU A 31 4.88 5.91 -2.59
N ASP A 32 6.02 5.69 -1.94
CA ASP A 32 7.00 4.67 -2.34
C ASP A 32 6.36 3.27 -2.41
N ILE A 33 5.49 2.93 -1.45
CA ILE A 33 4.74 1.67 -1.45
C ILE A 33 3.76 1.64 -2.63
N ARG A 34 3.02 2.73 -2.86
CA ARG A 34 2.05 2.83 -3.97
C ARG A 34 2.74 2.63 -5.30
N GLU A 35 3.86 3.31 -5.54
CA GLU A 35 4.66 3.17 -6.75
C GLU A 35 5.19 1.75 -6.90
N SER A 36 5.75 1.17 -5.84
CA SER A 36 6.23 -0.23 -5.87
C SER A 36 5.14 -1.23 -6.22
N MET A 37 3.92 -1.05 -5.70
CA MET A 37 2.77 -1.89 -6.06
C MET A 37 2.36 -1.71 -7.52
N LEU A 38 2.41 -0.49 -8.06
CA LEU A 38 2.08 -0.21 -9.46
C LEU A 38 3.16 -0.75 -10.41
N ASP A 39 4.43 -0.65 -10.04
CA ASP A 39 5.55 -1.17 -10.82
C ASP A 39 5.49 -2.70 -10.97
N LEU A 40 5.07 -3.41 -9.92
CA LEU A 40 4.84 -4.85 -9.98
C LEU A 40 3.73 -5.24 -10.96
N LEU A 41 2.74 -4.38 -11.21
CA LEU A 41 1.73 -4.62 -12.25
C LEU A 41 2.27 -4.38 -13.67
N GLY A 42 3.43 -3.72 -13.78
CA GLY A 42 4.08 -3.40 -15.04
C GLY A 42 3.26 -2.45 -15.92
N THR A 43 3.76 -2.23 -17.14
CA THR A 43 3.15 -1.31 -18.11
C THR A 43 1.82 -1.80 -18.66
N SER A 44 1.55 -3.11 -18.64
CA SER A 44 0.27 -3.68 -19.07
C SER A 44 -0.79 -3.68 -17.96
N GLY A 45 -0.39 -3.53 -16.69
CA GLY A 45 -1.27 -3.48 -15.52
C GLY A 45 -2.51 -2.59 -15.68
N PRO A 46 -2.39 -1.32 -16.13
CA PRO A 46 -3.53 -0.44 -16.35
C PRO A 46 -4.53 -0.95 -17.40
N ARG A 47 -4.08 -1.77 -18.37
CA ARG A 47 -4.91 -2.36 -19.42
C ARG A 47 -5.56 -3.66 -18.95
N ASP A 48 -4.76 -4.55 -18.36
CA ASP A 48 -5.17 -5.93 -18.05
C ASP A 48 -5.91 -6.01 -16.70
N PHE A 49 -5.52 -5.15 -15.75
CA PHE A 49 -6.07 -5.08 -14.39
C PHE A 49 -6.45 -3.65 -14.01
N PRO A 50 -7.34 -2.97 -14.77
CA PRO A 50 -7.65 -1.55 -14.58
C PRO A 50 -8.23 -1.26 -13.18
N GLN A 51 -9.03 -2.18 -12.64
CA GLN A 51 -9.66 -2.00 -11.33
C GLN A 51 -8.64 -2.05 -10.18
N VAL A 52 -7.73 -3.03 -10.18
CA VAL A 52 -6.69 -3.15 -9.16
C VAL A 52 -5.71 -1.98 -9.25
N THR A 53 -5.28 -1.64 -10.47
CA THR A 53 -4.42 -0.47 -10.75
C THR A 53 -5.04 0.81 -10.20
N ARG A 54 -6.34 1.05 -10.46
CA ARG A 54 -7.04 2.24 -9.98
C ARG A 54 -7.15 2.26 -8.46
N ARG A 55 -7.46 1.12 -7.83
CA ARG A 55 -7.57 1.02 -6.37
C ARG A 55 -6.24 1.31 -5.68
N ILE A 56 -5.13 0.81 -6.20
CA ILE A 56 -3.77 1.11 -5.69
C ILE A 56 -3.45 2.59 -5.88
N ARG A 57 -3.62 3.12 -7.10
CA ARG A 57 -3.32 4.52 -7.43
C ARG A 57 -4.06 5.53 -6.54
N TYR A 58 -5.31 5.25 -6.19
CA TYR A 58 -6.15 6.16 -5.41
C TYR A 58 -6.41 5.68 -3.98
N ALA A 59 -5.62 4.74 -3.46
CA ALA A 59 -5.70 4.33 -2.07
C ALA A 59 -5.44 5.53 -1.16
N GLY A 60 -6.37 5.82 -0.25
CA GLY A 60 -6.38 7.05 0.54
C GLY A 60 -5.43 7.06 1.74
N ASP A 61 -4.95 5.89 2.16
CA ASP A 61 -4.05 5.73 3.31
C ASP A 61 -3.26 4.41 3.21
N VAL A 62 -2.34 4.23 4.14
CA VAL A 62 -1.49 3.02 4.24
C VAL A 62 -2.29 1.75 4.54
N GLN A 63 -3.42 1.84 5.25
CA GLN A 63 -4.25 0.67 5.57
C GLN A 63 -4.96 0.15 4.31
N ALA A 64 -5.46 1.05 3.46
CA ALA A 64 -6.04 0.71 2.18
C ALA A 64 -5.02 -0.03 1.28
N LEU A 65 -3.78 0.47 1.20
CA LEU A 65 -2.69 -0.22 0.48
C LEU A 65 -2.37 -1.59 1.08
N TRP A 66 -2.37 -1.71 2.42
CA TRP A 66 -2.12 -2.98 3.10
C TRP A 66 -3.11 -4.08 2.73
N TYR A 67 -4.41 -3.74 2.62
CA TYR A 67 -5.45 -4.69 2.21
C TYR A 67 -5.37 -5.02 0.72
N LEU A 68 -4.92 -4.08 -0.11
CA LEU A 68 -4.74 -4.31 -1.56
C LEU A 68 -3.63 -5.30 -1.89
N ARG A 69 -2.76 -5.67 -0.93
CA ARG A 69 -1.76 -6.74 -1.14
C ARG A 69 -2.40 -8.08 -1.53
N GLY A 70 -3.62 -8.37 -1.05
CA GLY A 70 -4.36 -9.57 -1.46
C GLY A 70 -4.80 -9.53 -2.92
N ASP A 71 -5.34 -8.40 -3.37
CA ASP A 71 -5.67 -8.18 -4.78
C ASP A 71 -4.41 -8.23 -5.66
N LEU A 72 -3.30 -7.63 -5.20
CA LEU A 72 -2.01 -7.67 -5.88
C LEU A 72 -1.46 -9.11 -5.99
N MET A 73 -1.57 -9.90 -4.92
CA MET A 73 -1.18 -11.33 -4.93
C MET A 73 -1.95 -12.11 -6.01
N ALA A 74 -3.26 -11.91 -6.11
CA ALA A 74 -4.08 -12.59 -7.11
C ALA A 74 -3.65 -12.22 -8.54
N VAL A 75 -3.37 -10.93 -8.79
CA VAL A 75 -2.87 -10.47 -10.10
C VAL A 75 -1.51 -11.09 -10.42
N LEU A 76 -0.54 -10.99 -9.50
CA LEU A 76 0.81 -11.51 -9.74
C LEU A 76 0.82 -13.03 -9.88
N ALA A 77 -0.04 -13.74 -9.15
CA ALA A 77 -0.17 -15.19 -9.28
C ALA A 77 -0.72 -15.57 -10.67
N SER A 78 -1.65 -14.78 -11.22
CA SER A 78 -2.16 -14.99 -12.57
C SER A 78 -1.11 -14.74 -13.67
N LEU A 79 -0.17 -13.81 -13.42
CA LEU A 79 0.87 -13.43 -14.38
C LEU A 79 2.12 -14.32 -14.31
N HIS A 80 2.54 -14.70 -13.09
CA HIS A 80 3.86 -15.29 -12.84
C HIS A 80 3.82 -16.60 -12.03
N GLY A 81 2.62 -17.04 -11.65
CA GLY A 81 2.44 -18.15 -10.74
C GLY A 81 2.62 -17.75 -9.27
N GLU A 82 2.03 -18.56 -8.39
CA GLU A 82 1.88 -18.25 -6.97
C GLU A 82 3.23 -18.11 -6.22
N ALA A 83 4.23 -18.89 -6.61
CA ALA A 83 5.54 -18.85 -5.96
C ALA A 83 6.25 -17.51 -6.15
N GLN A 84 6.29 -16.98 -7.39
CA GLN A 84 6.89 -15.67 -7.67
C GLN A 84 6.03 -14.53 -7.09
N ALA A 85 4.71 -14.65 -7.18
CA ALA A 85 3.79 -13.68 -6.60
C ALA A 85 4.02 -13.49 -5.10
N ARG A 86 4.22 -14.58 -4.34
CA ARG A 86 4.55 -14.51 -2.91
C ARG A 86 5.82 -13.71 -2.65
N LEU A 87 6.88 -13.91 -3.44
CA LEU A 87 8.15 -13.18 -3.27
C LEU A 87 7.97 -11.67 -3.48
N HIS A 88 7.27 -11.28 -4.54
CA HIS A 88 6.98 -9.88 -4.84
C HIS A 88 6.11 -9.22 -3.77
N VAL A 89 5.02 -9.89 -3.36
CA VAL A 89 4.12 -9.38 -2.31
C VAL A 89 4.84 -9.30 -0.97
N GLN A 90 5.74 -10.23 -0.65
CA GLN A 90 6.54 -10.17 0.56
C GLN A 90 7.46 -8.94 0.56
N SER A 91 8.16 -8.67 -0.55
CA SER A 91 9.01 -7.48 -0.70
C SER A 91 8.23 -6.18 -0.41
N VAL A 92 7.02 -6.05 -0.96
CA VAL A 92 6.15 -4.90 -0.69
C VAL A 92 5.63 -4.91 0.75
N THR A 93 5.31 -6.08 1.30
CA THR A 93 4.84 -6.23 2.69
C THR A 93 5.86 -5.70 3.69
N ASP A 94 7.14 -5.92 3.46
CA ASP A 94 8.21 -5.42 4.33
C ASP A 94 8.29 -3.88 4.36
N MET A 95 7.86 -3.19 3.29
CA MET A 95 7.81 -1.73 3.24
C MET A 95 6.79 -1.14 4.21
N PHE A 96 5.77 -1.89 4.64
CA PHE A 96 4.78 -1.44 5.63
C PHE A 96 5.30 -1.43 7.07
N ARG A 97 6.51 -1.95 7.31
CA ARG A 97 7.10 -2.04 8.66
C ARG A 97 7.18 -0.66 9.30
N GLY A 98 6.61 -0.54 10.50
CA GLY A 98 6.58 0.71 11.26
C GLY A 98 5.53 1.73 10.80
N LEU A 99 4.74 1.44 9.76
CA LEU A 99 3.65 2.32 9.29
C LEU A 99 2.27 1.91 9.79
N LEU A 100 2.13 0.67 10.25
CA LEU A 100 0.85 0.10 10.69
C LEU A 100 0.87 -0.24 12.19
N PRO A 101 -0.26 -0.09 12.90
CA PRO A 101 -0.44 -0.66 14.23
C PRO A 101 -0.08 -2.14 14.26
N LYS A 102 0.62 -2.57 15.33
CA LYS A 102 1.09 -3.95 15.48
C LYS A 102 -0.02 -5.00 15.31
N ALA A 103 -1.25 -4.68 15.74
CA ALA A 103 -2.43 -5.54 15.62
C ALA A 103 -2.74 -5.95 14.16
N LEU A 104 -2.50 -5.08 13.18
CA LEU A 104 -2.76 -5.37 11.77
C LEU A 104 -1.66 -6.24 11.14
N THR A 105 -0.42 -6.09 11.63
CA THR A 105 0.74 -6.85 11.14
C THR A 105 0.94 -8.19 11.84
N ALA A 106 0.28 -8.42 12.98
CA ALA A 106 0.45 -9.64 13.77
C ALA A 106 0.00 -10.91 13.03
N GLY A 107 -1.01 -10.81 12.16
CA GLY A 107 -1.48 -11.92 11.33
C GLY A 107 -0.67 -12.19 10.06
N ALA A 108 0.32 -11.35 9.73
CA ALA A 108 1.17 -11.52 8.55
C ALA A 108 2.41 -12.40 8.81
N ARG A 109 2.55 -12.95 10.02
CA ARG A 109 3.55 -13.97 10.39
C ARG A 109 2.86 -15.33 10.40
N GLY A 110 2.63 -15.91 9.23
CA GLY A 110 2.07 -17.24 9.05
C GLY A 110 2.54 -17.84 7.75
#